data_AF-A0A0Q7EEK8-F1
#
_entry.id   AF-A0A0Q7EEK8-F1
#
_cell.length_a   1.000
_cell.length_b   1.000
_cell.length_c   1.000
_cell.angle_alpha   90.00
_cell.angle_beta   90.00
_cell.angle_gamma   90.00
#
_symmetry.space_group_name_H-M   'P 1'
#
loop_
_entity.id
_entity.type
_entity.pdbx_description
1 polymer ?
#
loop_
_entity_poly.entity_id
_entity_poly.type
_entity_poly.pdbx_seq_one_letter_code
_entity_poly.pdbx_strand_id
1 'polypeptide(L)'
;MGNDPVILGLSLVSLGFALVVWPLTVARRLHDFGRTGWWFLAPVAVGSLAPFAARLGVQASDWLAPAINLSFHLLVGIVPGDEKDNRFGPPPSLQRADLETFD
;
A
#
# COMPACT_ATOMS: atom_id res chain seq x y z
N MET A 1 27.15 -8.01 -19.62
CA MET A 1 26.06 -8.91 -19.20
C MET A 1 24.83 -8.49 -19.98
N GLY A 2 24.42 -9.27 -20.98
CA GLY A 2 23.25 -8.93 -21.79
C GLY A 2 21.97 -9.09 -20.98
N ASN A 3 20.97 -8.24 -21.21
CA ASN A 3 19.67 -8.36 -20.57
C ASN A 3 19.00 -9.65 -21.07
N ASP A 4 18.93 -10.68 -20.23
CA ASP A 4 18.15 -11.88 -20.52
C ASP A 4 16.67 -11.47 -20.69
N PRO A 5 16.04 -11.78 -21.83
CA PRO A 5 14.65 -11.40 -22.09
C PRO A 5 13.67 -11.92 -21.02
N VAL A 6 13.97 -13.05 -20.37
CA VAL A 6 13.18 -13.58 -19.26
C VAL A 6 13.29 -12.67 -18.03
N ILE A 7 14.51 -12.25 -17.67
CA ILE A 7 14.75 -11.34 -16.53
C ILE A 7 14.07 -10.00 -16.78
N LEU A 8 14.16 -9.48 -18.02
CA LEU A 8 13.49 -8.23 -18.39
C LEU A 8 11.96 -8.38 -18.26
N GLY A 9 11.39 -9.46 -18.78
CA GLY A 9 9.96 -9.75 -18.67
C GLY A 9 9.47 -9.81 -17.22
N LEU A 10 10.16 -10.56 -16.37
CA LEU A 10 9.83 -10.67 -14.93
C LEU A 10 9.96 -9.33 -14.21
N SER A 11 10.96 -8.53 -14.56
CA SER A 11 11.15 -7.19 -13.98
C SER A 11 9.99 -6.26 -14.33
N LEU A 12 9.51 -6.28 -15.57
CA LEU A 12 8.38 -5.47 -16.02
C LEU A 12 7.07 -5.87 -15.35
N VAL A 13 6.81 -7.16 -15.21
CA VAL A 13 5.61 -7.67 -14.49
C VAL A 13 5.65 -7.24 -13.02
N SER A 14 6.80 -7.42 -12.37
CA SER A 14 7.00 -7.02 -10.97
C SER A 14 6.81 -5.52 -10.78
N LEU A 15 7.32 -4.71 -11.72
CA LEU A 15 7.16 -3.27 -11.72
C LEU A 15 5.68 -2.87 -11.89
N GLY A 16 4.97 -3.49 -12.83
CA GLY A 16 3.54 -3.25 -13.03
C GLY A 16 2.71 -3.57 -11.78
N PHE A 17 2.99 -4.68 -11.11
CA PHE A 17 2.36 -5.02 -9.84
C PHE A 17 2.65 -3.97 -8.77
N ALA A 18 3.92 -3.58 -8.59
CA ALA A 18 4.35 -2.63 -7.56
C ALA A 18 3.81 -1.21 -7.78
N LEU A 19 3.63 -0.78 -9.04
CA LEU A 19 3.21 0.58 -9.38
C LEU A 19 1.70 0.74 -9.56
N VAL A 20 0.97 -0.35 -9.84
CA VAL A 20 -0.46 -0.26 -10.16
C VAL A 20 -1.29 -1.09 -9.21
N VAL A 21 -1.08 -2.41 -9.16
CA VAL A 21 -1.92 -3.31 -8.38
C VAL A 21 -1.79 -3.01 -6.89
N TRP A 22 -0.55 -2.90 -6.40
CA TRP A 22 -0.27 -2.69 -4.99
C TRP A 22 -0.79 -1.34 -4.46
N PRO A 23 -0.55 -0.19 -5.11
CA PRO A 23 -1.07 1.09 -4.60
C PRO A 23 -2.60 1.14 -4.63
N LEU A 24 -3.25 0.52 -5.62
CA LEU A 24 -4.71 0.49 -5.71
C LEU A 24 -5.35 -0.36 -4.61
N THR A 25 -4.76 -1.51 -4.26
CA THR A 25 -5.26 -2.32 -3.14
C THR A 25 -5.06 -1.61 -1.80
N VAL A 26 -3.90 -0.98 -1.59
CA VAL A 26 -3.65 -0.18 -0.38
C VAL A 26 -4.57 1.04 -0.32
N ALA A 27 -4.80 1.74 -1.43
CA ALA A 27 -5.73 2.86 -1.47
C ALA A 27 -7.15 2.45 -1.10
N ARG A 28 -7.63 1.30 -1.61
CA ARG A 28 -8.92 0.73 -1.21
C ARG A 28 -8.96 0.47 0.29
N ARG A 29 -7.93 -0.16 0.85
CA ARG A 29 -7.84 -0.42 2.30
C ARG A 29 -7.80 0.86 3.12
N LEU A 30 -7.11 1.89 2.64
CA LEU A 30 -7.10 3.22 3.28
C LEU A 30 -8.49 3.87 3.28
N HIS A 31 -9.28 3.66 2.22
CA HIS A 31 -10.66 4.13 2.15
C HIS A 31 -11.55 3.42 3.18
N ASP A 32 -11.29 2.14 3.48
CA ASP A 32 -11.99 1.42 4.55
C ASP A 32 -11.78 2.07 5.94
N PHE A 33 -10.68 2.82 6.14
CA PHE A 33 -10.42 3.62 7.36
C PHE A 33 -10.82 5.10 7.23
N GLY A 34 -11.57 5.47 6.19
CA GLY A 34 -11.93 6.86 5.89
C GLY A 34 -10.77 7.77 5.49
N ARG A 35 -9.58 7.22 5.21
CA ARG A 35 -8.38 7.97 4.79
C ARG A 35 -8.27 8.01 3.27
N THR A 36 -7.60 9.03 2.69
CA THR A 36 -7.32 9.07 1.25
C THR A 36 -6.28 8.02 0.85
N GLY A 37 -6.35 7.51 -0.38
CA GLY A 37 -5.28 6.67 -0.95
C GLY A 37 -3.90 7.33 -0.96
N TRP A 38 -3.82 8.67 -0.96
CA TRP A 38 -2.57 9.43 -0.89
C TRP A 38 -1.69 9.12 0.34
N TRP A 39 -2.25 8.57 1.41
CA TRP A 39 -1.46 8.12 2.57
C TRP A 39 -0.47 7.00 2.22
N PHE A 40 -0.67 6.29 1.10
CA PHE A 40 0.32 5.36 0.54
C PHE A 40 1.67 6.04 0.19
N LEU A 41 1.69 7.36 -0.05
CA LEU A 41 2.94 8.06 -0.31
C LEU A 41 3.88 8.13 0.90
N ALA A 42 3.34 8.00 2.12
CA ALA A 42 4.16 8.03 3.34
C ALA A 42 5.20 6.89 3.39
N PRO A 43 4.83 5.59 3.27
CA PRO A 43 5.82 4.51 3.21
C PRO A 43 6.78 4.64 2.02
N VAL A 44 6.30 5.08 0.85
CA VAL A 44 7.13 5.35 -0.33
C VAL A 44 8.17 6.43 -0.05
N ALA A 45 7.79 7.51 0.62
CA ALA A 45 8.69 8.58 1.02
C ALA A 45 9.72 8.07 2.04
N VAL A 46 9.32 7.30 3.05
CA VAL A 46 10.25 6.70 4.03
C VAL A 46 11.29 5.82 3.33
N GLY A 47 10.87 4.96 2.40
CA GLY A 47 11.79 4.09 1.65
C GLY A 47 12.73 4.88 0.72
N SER A 48 12.20 5.89 0.04
CA SER A 48 12.96 6.70 -0.93
C SER A 48 13.91 7.72 -0.29
N LEU A 49 13.56 8.26 0.89
CA LEU A 49 14.34 9.29 1.58
C LEU A 49 15.44 8.72 2.46
N ALA A 50 15.34 7.48 2.94
CA ALA A 50 16.39 6.83 3.72
C ALA A 50 17.79 6.88 3.07
N PRO A 51 17.97 6.50 1.78
CA PRO A 51 19.28 6.60 1.12
C PRO A 51 19.72 8.06 0.89
N PHE A 52 18.78 9.00 0.79
CA PHE A 52 19.11 10.42 0.70
C PHE A 52 19.60 10.97 2.05
N ALA A 53 18.94 10.62 3.15
CA ALA A 53 19.34 10.99 4.50
C ALA A 53 20.74 10.47 4.84
N ALA A 54 21.07 9.25 4.40
CA ALA A 54 22.42 8.70 4.53
C ALA A 54 23.50 9.57 3.85
N ARG A 55 23.19 10.16 2.68
CA ARG A 55 24.11 11.10 1.99
C ARG A 55 24.30 12.42 2.75
N LEU A 56 23.37 12.77 3.64
CA LEU A 56 23.45 13.94 4.50
C LEU A 56 24.09 13.63 5.88
N GLY A 57 24.65 12.44 6.06
CA GLY A 57 25.28 12.02 7.32
C GLY A 57 24.31 11.53 8.39
N VAL A 58 23.02 11.41 8.08
CA VAL A 58 22.02 10.82 8.98
C VAL A 58 22.08 9.31 8.83
N GLN A 59 22.71 8.65 9.81
CA GLN A 59 22.80 7.20 9.86
C GLN A 59 21.61 6.64 10.66
N ALA A 60 20.68 6.02 9.95
CA ALA A 60 19.65 5.17 10.54
C ALA A 60 20.09 3.70 10.44
N SER A 61 19.52 2.82 11.26
CA SER A 61 19.67 1.38 11.07
C SER A 61 19.13 0.99 9.69
N ASP A 62 19.85 0.13 8.97
CA ASP A 62 19.42 -0.44 7.68
C ASP A 62 18.04 -1.12 7.77
N TRP A 63 17.66 -1.56 8.96
CA TRP A 63 16.39 -2.22 9.23
C TRP A 63 15.24 -1.27 9.56
N LEU A 64 15.52 0.00 9.89
CA LEU A 64 14.48 0.90 10.39
C LEU A 64 13.45 1.26 9.31
N ALA A 65 13.90 1.76 8.16
CA ALA A 65 12.99 2.16 7.08
C ALA A 65 12.22 0.96 6.50
N PRO A 66 12.83 -0.22 6.27
CA PRO A 66 12.12 -1.44 5.92
C PRO A 66 11.13 -1.89 6.98
N ALA A 67 11.48 -1.84 8.28
CA ALA A 67 10.58 -2.22 9.35
C ALA A 67 9.36 -1.30 9.45
N ILE A 68 9.55 0.03 9.30
CA ILE A 68 8.45 1.00 9.25
C ILE A 68 7.54 0.72 8.06
N ASN A 69 8.13 0.50 6.87
CA ASN A 69 7.37 0.17 5.66
C ASN A 69 6.57 -1.11 5.84
N LEU A 70 7.20 -2.18 6.30
CA LEU A 70 6.55 -3.47 6.53
C LEU A 70 5.42 -3.34 7.55
N SER A 71 5.67 -2.63 8.66
CA SER A 71 4.67 -2.39 9.71
C SER A 71 3.44 -1.66 9.16
N PHE A 72 3.63 -0.62 8.34
CA PHE A 72 2.52 0.08 7.70
C PHE A 72 1.65 -0.87 6.87
N HIS A 73 2.27 -1.68 6.00
CA HIS A 73 1.52 -2.58 5.12
C HIS A 73 0.84 -3.72 5.89
N LEU A 74 1.48 -4.25 6.93
CA LEU A 74 0.86 -5.24 7.81
C LEU A 74 -0.34 -4.65 8.56
N LEU A 75 -0.21 -3.43 9.09
CA LEU A 75 -1.32 -2.76 9.78
C LEU A 75 -2.50 -2.53 8.83
N VAL A 76 -2.26 -1.97 7.64
CA VAL A 76 -3.33 -1.74 6.65
C VAL A 76 -3.96 -3.05 6.15
N GLY A 77 -3.15 -4.10 6.00
CA GLY A 77 -3.58 -5.40 5.50
C GLY A 77 -4.37 -6.23 6.51
N ILE A 78 -4.01 -6.17 7.80
CA ILE A 78 -4.55 -7.05 8.85
C ILE A 78 -5.64 -6.36 9.67
N VAL A 79 -5.52 -5.07 9.94
CA VAL A 79 -6.48 -4.36 10.81
C VAL A 79 -7.83 -4.25 10.06
N PRO A 80 -8.94 -4.71 10.66
CA PRO A 80 -10.27 -4.57 10.05
C PRO A 80 -10.60 -3.10 9.73
N GLY A 81 -11.28 -2.87 8.61
CA GLY A 81 -11.75 -1.53 8.24
C GLY A 81 -12.82 -1.00 9.19
N ASP A 82 -13.13 0.29 9.12
CA ASP A 82 -14.20 0.88 9.91
C ASP A 82 -15.57 0.45 9.36
N GLU A 83 -16.46 0.03 10.25
CA GLU A 83 -17.85 -0.35 9.91
C GLU A 83 -18.81 0.85 9.81
N LYS A 84 -18.26 2.06 9.67
CA LYS A 84 -19.04 3.29 9.59
C LYS A 84 -19.10 3.78 8.16
N ASP A 85 -20.21 4.40 7.82
CA ASP A 85 -20.31 5.17 6.58
C ASP A 85 -19.18 6.20 6.53
N ASN A 86 -18.51 6.29 5.39
CA ASN A 86 -17.50 7.29 5.14
C ASN A 86 -17.71 7.92 3.76
N ARG A 87 -16.94 8.96 3.44
CA ARG A 87 -17.08 9.70 2.17
C ARG A 87 -16.81 8.87 0.90
N PHE A 88 -16.29 7.64 1.04
CA PHE A 88 -16.00 6.73 -0.06
C PHE A 88 -17.10 5.68 -0.27
N GLY A 89 -18.04 5.57 0.67
CA GLY A 89 -19.20 4.67 0.56
C GLY A 89 -19.63 4.08 1.91
N PRO A 90 -20.73 3.31 1.90
CA PRO A 90 -21.15 2.53 3.05
C PRO A 90 -20.14 1.40 3.34
N PRO A 91 -20.08 0.91 4.58
CA PRO A 91 -19.18 -0.16 4.98
C PRO A 91 -19.49 -1.46 4.22
N PRO A 92 -18.50 -2.33 3.97
CA PRO A 92 -18.68 -3.55 3.19
C PRO A 92 -19.72 -4.53 3.74
N SER A 93 -19.96 -4.51 5.05
CA SER A 93 -20.96 -5.36 5.71
C SER A 93 -22.39 -4.97 5.36
N LEU A 94 -22.68 -3.67 5.20
CA LEU A 94 -24.01 -3.20 4.82
C LEU A 94 -24.30 -3.50 3.36
N GLN A 95 -23.34 -3.26 2.45
CA GLN A 95 -23.51 -3.55 1.02
C GLN A 95 -23.93 -4.99 0.70
N ARG A 96 -23.52 -5.99 1.49
CA ARG A 96 -23.94 -7.39 1.28
C ARG A 96 -25.38 -7.63 1.71
N ALA A 97 -25.81 -7.05 2.83
CA ALA A 97 -27.17 -7.21 3.33
C ALA A 97 -28.18 -6.63 2.33
N ASP A 98 -27.85 -5.49 1.71
CA ASP A 98 -28.68 -4.87 0.68
C ASP A 98 -28.94 -5.85 -0.46
N LEU A 99 -27.88 -6.49 -0.99
CA LEU A 99 -27.97 -7.43 -2.10
C LEU A 99 -28.80 -8.68 -1.79
N GLU A 100 -28.81 -9.13 -0.54
CA GLU A 100 -29.59 -10.30 -0.10
C GLU A 100 -31.09 -9.99 0.08
N THR A 101 -31.48 -8.72 0.14
CA THR A 101 -32.90 -8.31 0.31
C THR A 101 -33.66 -8.06 -0.99
N PHE A 102 -33.01 -8.23 -2.15
CA PHE A 102 -33.64 -8.05 -3.47
C PHE A 102 -34.15 -9.37 -4.11
N ASP A 103 -34.17 -10.47 -3.35
CA ASP A 103 -34.79 -11.76 -3.70
C ASP A 103 -36.28 -11.81 -3.34
#